data_AF-A0A961TRS0-F1
#
_entry.id   AF-A0A961TRS0-F1
#
_cell.length_a   1.000
_cell.length_b   1.000
_cell.length_c   1.000
_cell.angle_alpha   90.00
_cell.angle_beta   90.00
_cell.angle_gamma   90.00
#
_symmetry.space_group_name_H-M   'P 1'
#
loop_
_entity.id
_entity.type
_entity.pdbx_description
1 polymer ?
#
loop_
_entity_poly.entity_id
_entity_poly.type
_entity_poly.pdbx_seq_one_letter_code
_entity_poly.pdbx_strand_id
1 'polypeptide(L)'
;MSLDYDMGLLAKVGLFQGFTPDQLRLLAFGAEREQLPTGETLFHEGDPANGGYVVAVGQVDLTVRRGRREIVVETLEQGGLTGEMALLAPNKRTTDAVAKTDSEVLFIARPLFLRMLREYPETAAALHNHIAQSVRELAFQLQDVHGRLGSISSLADIKGLRDADEPVPSFVEDVAEDSAGDGEEPVESDASDETVESSN
;
A
#
# COMPACT_ATOMS: atom_id res chain seq x y z
N MET A 1 -2.62 21.59 -16.65
CA MET A 1 -2.14 21.03 -17.94
C MET A 1 -3.34 20.59 -18.77
N SER A 2 -3.15 20.14 -20.03
CA SER A 2 -4.27 19.74 -20.90
C SER A 2 -4.74 18.31 -20.61
N LEU A 3 -6.01 18.03 -20.90
CA LEU A 3 -6.62 16.69 -20.80
C LEU A 3 -5.82 15.63 -21.59
N ASP A 4 -5.27 16.00 -22.75
CA ASP A 4 -4.47 15.11 -23.59
C ASP A 4 -3.18 14.65 -22.90
N TYR A 5 -2.56 15.54 -22.10
CA TYR A 5 -1.38 15.19 -21.31
C TYR A 5 -1.73 14.15 -20.24
N ASP A 6 -2.83 14.37 -19.51
CA ASP A 6 -3.28 13.45 -18.46
C ASP A 6 -3.67 12.08 -19.05
N MET A 7 -4.34 12.05 -20.21
CA MET A 7 -4.62 10.81 -20.93
C MET A 7 -3.32 10.07 -21.32
N GLY A 8 -2.32 10.79 -21.84
CA GLY A 8 -1.03 10.22 -22.20
C GLY A 8 -0.24 9.72 -21.00
N LEU A 9 -0.38 10.36 -19.84
CA LEU A 9 0.19 9.92 -18.57
C LEU A 9 -0.48 8.63 -18.07
N LEU A 10 -1.81 8.61 -18.01
CA LEU A 10 -2.58 7.45 -17.55
C LEU A 10 -2.37 6.22 -18.45
N ALA A 11 -2.15 6.42 -19.76
CA ALA A 11 -1.82 5.33 -20.68
C ALA A 11 -0.51 4.58 -20.34
N LYS A 12 0.41 5.21 -19.59
CA LYS A 12 1.68 4.60 -19.17
C LYS A 12 1.54 3.78 -17.89
N VAL A 13 0.47 3.99 -17.12
CA VAL A 13 0.23 3.29 -15.86
C VAL A 13 -0.05 1.82 -16.16
N GLY A 14 0.70 0.91 -15.52
CA GLY A 14 0.59 -0.54 -15.76
C GLY A 14 -0.84 -1.07 -15.59
N LEU A 15 -1.55 -0.61 -14.56
CA LEU A 15 -2.94 -1.01 -14.29
C LEU A 15 -3.93 -0.62 -15.41
N PHE A 16 -3.62 0.42 -16.19
CA PHE A 16 -4.49 0.95 -17.25
C PHE A 16 -4.02 0.54 -18.65
N GLN A 17 -3.02 -0.35 -18.74
CA GLN A 17 -2.60 -0.94 -20.00
C GLN A 17 -3.79 -1.59 -20.72
N GLY A 18 -3.98 -1.24 -22.00
CA GLY A 18 -5.07 -1.74 -22.82
C GLY A 18 -6.38 -0.95 -22.71
N PHE A 19 -6.45 0.11 -21.89
CA PHE A 19 -7.62 0.98 -21.87
C PHE A 19 -7.70 1.80 -23.16
N THR A 20 -8.93 2.00 -23.65
CA THR A 20 -9.17 2.81 -24.85
C THR A 20 -9.02 4.31 -24.55
N PRO A 21 -8.82 5.16 -25.58
CA PRO A 21 -8.77 6.60 -25.39
C PRO A 21 -9.99 7.17 -24.66
N ASP A 22 -11.20 6.64 -24.89
CA ASP A 22 -12.42 7.10 -24.23
C ASP A 22 -12.42 6.76 -22.72
N GLN A 23 -11.91 5.58 -22.36
CA GLN A 23 -11.78 5.14 -20.97
C GLN A 23 -10.74 5.99 -20.22
N LEU A 24 -9.59 6.22 -20.84
CA LEU A 24 -8.54 7.10 -20.30
C LEU A 24 -9.04 8.54 -20.17
N ARG A 25 -9.83 9.02 -21.13
CA ARG A 25 -10.44 10.35 -21.08
C ARG A 25 -11.40 10.49 -19.90
N LEU A 26 -12.22 9.47 -19.65
CA LEU A 26 -13.16 9.48 -18.52
C LEU A 26 -12.42 9.51 -17.18
N LEU A 27 -11.33 8.75 -17.04
CA LEU A 27 -10.48 8.81 -15.85
C LEU A 27 -9.78 10.15 -15.70
N ALA A 28 -9.13 10.65 -16.76
CA ALA A 28 -8.43 11.93 -16.75
C ALA A 28 -9.36 13.10 -16.41
N PHE A 29 -10.58 13.09 -16.94
CA PHE A 29 -11.57 14.14 -16.68
C PHE A 29 -12.10 14.12 -15.24
N GLY A 30 -12.24 12.93 -14.65
CA GLY A 30 -12.73 12.77 -13.28
C GLY A 30 -11.63 12.77 -12.22
N ALA A 31 -10.35 12.78 -12.61
CA ALA A 31 -9.24 12.80 -11.69
C ALA A 31 -9.10 14.20 -11.07
N GLU A 32 -8.78 14.21 -9.78
CA GLU A 32 -8.49 15.44 -9.04
C GLU A 32 -6.98 15.65 -9.01
N ARG A 33 -6.54 16.91 -9.06
CA ARG A 33 -5.12 17.24 -9.12
C ARG A 33 -4.69 17.93 -7.84
N GLU A 34 -3.59 17.45 -7.28
CA GLU A 34 -3.08 17.90 -6.00
C GLU A 34 -1.59 18.26 -6.15
N GLN A 35 -1.23 19.42 -5.61
CA GLN A 35 0.16 19.86 -5.53
C GLN A 35 0.76 19.29 -4.25
N LEU A 36 1.96 18.74 -4.36
CA LEU A 36 2.65 18.10 -3.25
C LEU A 36 4.09 18.64 -3.18
N PRO A 37 4.33 19.74 -2.45
CA PRO A 37 5.65 20.30 -2.17
C PRO A 37 6.65 19.28 -1.63
N THR A 38 7.95 19.49 -1.90
CA THR A 38 9.03 18.64 -1.39
C THR A 38 8.93 18.46 0.14
N GLY A 39 8.97 17.20 0.59
CA GLY A 39 8.91 16.82 2.01
C GLY A 39 7.50 16.71 2.57
N GLU A 40 6.45 17.06 1.80
CA GLU A 40 5.06 16.92 2.24
C GLU A 40 4.60 15.46 2.14
N THR A 41 3.82 15.03 3.14
CA THR A 41 3.25 13.68 3.17
C THR A 41 1.88 13.68 2.51
N LEU A 42 1.71 12.84 1.49
CA LEU A 42 0.45 12.65 0.77
C LEU A 42 -0.55 11.81 1.58
N PHE A 43 -0.07 10.77 2.26
CA PHE A 43 -0.85 9.95 3.19
C PHE A 43 0.08 9.17 4.12
N HIS A 44 -0.49 8.67 5.21
CA HIS A 44 0.21 7.84 6.18
C HIS A 44 -0.13 6.36 6.06
N GLU A 45 0.81 5.50 6.48
CA GLU A 45 0.55 4.07 6.69
C GLU A 45 -0.64 3.88 7.63
N GLY A 46 -1.57 2.99 7.26
CA GLY A 46 -2.78 2.70 8.04
C GLY A 46 -3.98 3.60 7.72
N ASP A 47 -3.80 4.70 6.98
CA ASP A 47 -4.92 5.54 6.55
C ASP A 47 -5.91 4.77 5.66
N PRO A 48 -7.21 5.09 5.69
CA PRO A 48 -8.16 4.54 4.74
C PRO A 48 -7.78 4.89 3.31
N ALA A 49 -7.73 3.90 2.43
CA ALA A 49 -7.43 4.13 1.02
C ALA A 49 -8.72 4.11 0.18
N ASN A 50 -9.06 5.27 -0.38
CA ASN A 50 -10.30 5.53 -1.12
C ASN A 50 -10.09 5.72 -2.63
N GLY A 51 -8.87 5.51 -3.11
CA GLY A 51 -8.47 5.70 -4.50
C GLY A 51 -6.96 5.56 -4.69
N GLY A 52 -6.53 5.72 -5.94
CA GLY A 52 -5.14 5.67 -6.33
C GLY A 52 -4.58 7.05 -6.68
N TYR A 53 -3.27 7.23 -6.53
CA TYR A 53 -2.56 8.44 -6.93
C TYR A 53 -1.56 8.12 -8.04
N VAL A 54 -1.57 8.89 -9.11
CA VAL A 54 -0.60 8.81 -10.21
C VAL A 54 0.30 10.04 -10.16
N VAL A 55 1.61 9.85 -10.13
CA VAL A 55 2.56 10.96 -10.18
C VAL A 55 2.55 11.57 -11.58
N ALA A 56 2.16 12.84 -11.69
CA ALA A 56 2.19 13.59 -12.94
C ALA A 56 3.54 14.29 -13.15
N VAL A 57 4.07 14.89 -12.08
CA VAL A 57 5.36 15.58 -12.06
C VAL A 57 6.06 15.28 -10.76
N GLY A 58 7.40 15.23 -10.79
CA GLY A 58 8.22 15.04 -9.60
C GLY A 58 8.42 13.57 -9.23
N GLN A 59 8.71 13.33 -7.97
CA GLN A 59 8.99 12.01 -7.40
C GLN A 59 8.37 11.90 -5.99
N VAL A 60 7.79 10.74 -5.69
CA VAL A 60 7.18 10.42 -4.40
C VAL A 60 7.82 9.15 -3.86
N ASP A 61 8.38 9.21 -2.67
CA ASP A 61 8.90 8.04 -1.97
C ASP A 61 7.78 7.36 -1.18
N LEU A 62 7.63 6.05 -1.38
CA LEU A 62 6.86 5.19 -0.50
C LEU A 62 7.78 4.68 0.59
N THR A 63 7.43 4.92 1.86
CA THR A 63 8.27 4.56 2.99
C THR A 63 7.53 3.70 4.02
N VAL A 64 8.28 2.87 4.74
CA VAL A 64 7.77 2.11 5.88
C VAL A 64 8.66 2.37 7.09
N ARG A 65 8.03 2.45 8.26
CA ARG A 65 8.76 2.58 9.51
C ARG A 65 9.09 1.20 10.10
N ARG A 66 10.36 1.01 10.47
CA ARG A 66 10.85 -0.19 11.18
C ARG A 66 11.64 0.27 12.40
N GLY A 67 10.96 0.30 13.55
CA GLY A 67 11.49 0.89 14.79
C GLY A 67 11.74 2.39 14.64
N ARG A 68 13.01 2.80 14.77
CA ARG A 68 13.44 4.20 14.60
C ARG A 68 13.91 4.55 13.19
N ARG A 69 13.91 3.59 12.27
CA ARG A 69 14.38 3.80 10.89
C ARG A 69 13.20 3.91 9.94
N GLU A 70 13.30 4.87 9.04
CA GLU A 70 12.46 4.97 7.86
C GLU A 70 13.19 4.32 6.69
N ILE A 71 12.48 3.46 5.95
CA ILE A 71 13.03 2.72 4.81
C ILE A 71 12.20 3.07 3.59
N VAL A 72 12.84 3.60 2.56
CA VAL A 72 12.22 3.79 1.24
C VAL A 72 12.05 2.42 0.59
N VAL A 73 10.80 2.01 0.36
CA VAL A 73 10.48 0.75 -0.31
C VAL A 73 10.44 0.91 -1.82
N GLU A 74 10.04 2.08 -2.30
CA GLU A 74 9.92 2.42 -3.71
C GLU A 74 9.94 3.94 -3.90
N THR A 75 10.51 4.42 -5.01
CA THR A 75 10.37 5.81 -5.46
C THR A 75 9.51 5.81 -6.72
N LEU A 76 8.35 6.45 -6.66
CA LEU A 76 7.47 6.63 -7.81
C LEU A 76 7.90 7.86 -8.60
N GLU A 77 8.12 7.68 -9.90
CA GLU A 77 8.35 8.75 -10.86
C GLU A 77 7.08 9.03 -11.68
N GLN A 78 7.16 9.92 -12.67
CA GLN A 78 6.04 10.22 -13.57
C GLN A 78 5.41 8.96 -14.17
N GLY A 79 4.11 8.80 -13.96
CA GLY A 79 3.32 7.64 -14.39
C GLY A 79 3.31 6.49 -13.38
N GLY A 80 4.06 6.59 -12.29
CA GLY A 80 3.98 5.69 -11.14
C GLY A 80 2.63 5.83 -10.44
N LEU A 81 2.02 4.70 -10.12
CA LEU A 81 0.75 4.60 -9.42
C LEU A 81 1.01 4.07 -8.00
N THR A 82 0.27 4.58 -7.03
CA THR A 82 0.12 3.97 -5.72
C THR A 82 -1.36 3.81 -5.38
N GLY A 83 -1.71 2.71 -4.71
CA GLY A 83 -3.09 2.41 -4.34
C GLY A 83 -3.86 1.66 -5.41
N GLU A 84 -3.20 0.83 -6.23
CA GLU A 84 -3.83 -0.11 -7.16
C GLU A 84 -4.92 -0.93 -6.46
N MET A 85 -4.57 -1.45 -5.27
CA MET A 85 -5.49 -2.24 -4.47
C MET A 85 -6.68 -1.42 -4.00
N ALA A 86 -6.49 -0.14 -3.66
CA ALA A 86 -7.55 0.76 -3.23
C ALA A 86 -8.55 1.06 -4.36
N LEU A 87 -8.14 0.99 -5.62
CA LEU A 87 -9.04 1.12 -6.77
C LEU A 87 -9.97 -0.09 -6.93
N LEU A 88 -9.52 -1.28 -6.50
CA LEU A 88 -10.25 -2.54 -6.68
C LEU A 88 -11.09 -2.89 -5.44
N ALA A 89 -10.47 -2.85 -4.27
CA ALA A 89 -11.06 -3.29 -3.01
C ALA A 89 -10.82 -2.26 -1.89
N PRO A 90 -11.72 -2.15 -0.90
CA PRO A 90 -11.44 -1.36 0.30
C PRO A 90 -10.22 -1.90 1.03
N ASN A 91 -9.26 -1.03 1.33
CA ASN A 91 -8.07 -1.38 2.12
C ASN A 91 -7.54 -0.14 2.88
N LYS A 92 -6.43 -0.34 3.58
CA LYS A 92 -5.64 0.73 4.21
C LYS A 92 -4.34 0.94 3.43
N ARG A 93 -3.73 2.12 3.58
CA ARG A 93 -2.38 2.40 3.07
C ARG A 93 -1.38 1.47 3.76
N THR A 94 -0.47 0.90 2.97
CA THR A 94 0.56 -0.05 3.45
C THR A 94 1.93 0.59 3.66
N THR A 95 2.05 1.86 3.30
CA THR A 95 3.25 2.69 3.38
C THR A 95 2.81 4.12 3.66
N ASP A 96 3.73 4.95 4.16
CA ASP A 96 3.63 6.40 3.98
C ASP A 96 3.94 6.74 2.52
N ALA A 97 3.53 7.93 2.07
CA ALA A 97 3.94 8.49 0.78
C ALA A 97 4.37 9.94 0.95
N VAL A 98 5.63 10.26 0.63
CA VAL A 98 6.23 11.58 0.87
C VAL A 98 6.82 12.12 -0.43
N ALA A 99 6.56 13.38 -0.74
CA ALA A 99 7.18 14.04 -1.89
C ALA A 99 8.70 14.14 -1.70
N LYS A 100 9.45 13.51 -2.61
CA LYS A 100 10.91 13.62 -2.68
C LYS A 100 11.36 14.89 -3.39
N THR A 101 10.54 15.39 -4.31
CA THR A 101 10.69 16.68 -4.99
C THR A 101 9.35 17.40 -5.02
N ASP A 102 9.34 18.66 -5.46
CA ASP A 102 8.09 19.35 -5.76
C ASP A 102 7.35 18.54 -6.83
N SER A 103 6.16 18.08 -6.46
CA SER A 103 5.43 17.05 -7.19
C SER A 103 3.99 17.47 -7.42
N GLU A 104 3.39 16.85 -8.41
CA GLU A 104 1.97 16.98 -8.72
C GLU A 104 1.41 15.59 -8.96
N VAL A 105 0.29 15.27 -8.32
CA VAL A 105 -0.35 13.96 -8.41
C VAL A 105 -1.77 14.08 -8.95
N LEU A 106 -2.21 13.02 -9.64
CA LEU A 106 -3.60 12.81 -10.05
C LEU A 106 -4.24 11.79 -9.11
N PHE A 107 -5.26 12.20 -8.38
CA PHE A 107 -6.08 11.33 -7.58
C PHE A 107 -7.24 10.76 -8.39
N ILE A 108 -7.32 9.44 -8.46
CA ILE A 108 -8.42 8.70 -9.08
C ILE A 108 -9.24 8.08 -7.96
N ALA A 109 -10.42 8.63 -7.71
CA ALA A 109 -11.35 8.10 -6.72
C ALA A 109 -11.84 6.70 -7.12
N ARG A 110 -11.88 5.77 -6.16
CA ARG A 110 -12.40 4.41 -6.38
C ARG A 110 -13.80 4.37 -7.02
N PRO A 111 -14.78 5.21 -6.61
CA PRO A 111 -16.10 5.21 -7.24
C PRO A 111 -16.07 5.56 -8.73
N LEU A 112 -15.18 6.47 -9.15
CA LEU A 112 -14.97 6.84 -10.54
C LEU A 112 -14.46 5.64 -11.35
N PHE A 113 -13.41 4.98 -10.83
CA PHE A 113 -12.82 3.82 -11.48
C PHE A 113 -13.84 2.67 -11.64
N LEU A 114 -14.59 2.36 -10.57
CA LEU A 114 -15.63 1.34 -10.64
C LEU A 114 -16.80 1.71 -11.56
N ARG A 115 -17.12 3.01 -11.70
CA ARG A 115 -18.11 3.47 -12.66
C ARG A 115 -17.65 3.20 -14.09
N MET A 116 -16.39 3.52 -14.40
CA MET A 116 -15.79 3.24 -15.70
C MET A 116 -15.85 1.74 -16.03
N LEU A 117 -15.47 0.87 -15.09
CA LEU A 117 -15.55 -0.58 -15.30
C LEU A 117 -16.97 -1.12 -15.52
N ARG A 118 -18.00 -0.47 -14.93
CA ARG A 118 -19.41 -0.81 -15.20
C ARG A 118 -19.88 -0.35 -16.57
N GLU A 119 -19.35 0.76 -17.06
CA GLU A 119 -19.67 1.33 -18.37
C GLU A 119 -18.98 0.58 -19.52
N TYR A 120 -17.81 -0.01 -19.24
CA TYR A 120 -16.99 -0.78 -20.19
C TYR A 120 -16.69 -2.20 -19.67
N PRO A 121 -17.66 -3.15 -19.75
CA PRO A 121 -17.50 -4.50 -19.22
C PRO A 121 -16.34 -5.30 -19.84
N GLU A 122 -16.02 -5.05 -21.10
CA GLU A 122 -14.87 -5.64 -21.81
C GLU A 122 -13.55 -5.25 -21.16
N THR A 123 -13.42 -4.00 -20.69
CA THR A 123 -12.25 -3.50 -19.96
C THR A 123 -12.17 -4.13 -18.58
N ALA A 124 -13.31 -4.30 -17.88
CA ALA A 124 -13.34 -5.02 -16.62
C ALA A 124 -12.89 -6.47 -16.78
N ALA A 125 -13.33 -7.17 -17.83
CA ALA A 125 -12.91 -8.53 -18.13
C ALA A 125 -11.41 -8.61 -18.47
N ALA A 126 -10.90 -7.67 -19.28
CA ALA A 126 -9.49 -7.60 -19.63
C ALA A 126 -8.61 -7.37 -18.38
N LEU A 127 -9.00 -6.42 -17.52
CA LEU A 127 -8.31 -6.13 -16.26
C LEU A 127 -8.32 -7.34 -15.32
N HIS A 128 -9.47 -8.00 -15.16
CA HIS A 128 -9.57 -9.23 -14.36
C HIS A 128 -8.61 -10.32 -14.86
N ASN A 129 -8.56 -10.54 -16.18
CA ASN A 129 -7.66 -11.52 -16.78
C ASN A 129 -6.20 -11.15 -16.59
N HIS A 130 -5.85 -9.87 -16.69
CA HIS A 130 -4.50 -9.38 -16.44
C HIS A 130 -4.07 -9.67 -14.98
N ILE A 131 -4.90 -9.28 -14.01
CA ILE A 131 -4.63 -9.52 -12.58
C ILE A 131 -4.50 -11.02 -12.29
N ALA A 132 -5.43 -11.83 -12.81
CA ALA A 132 -5.41 -13.28 -12.62
C ALA A 132 -4.15 -13.91 -13.21
N GLN A 133 -3.67 -13.40 -14.36
CA GLN A 133 -2.43 -13.86 -14.98
C GLN A 133 -1.21 -13.46 -14.15
N SER A 134 -1.13 -12.21 -13.69
CA SER A 134 -0.03 -11.74 -12.84
C SER A 134 0.06 -12.53 -11.53
N VAL A 135 -1.06 -12.84 -10.89
CA VAL A 135 -1.10 -13.66 -9.66
C VAL A 135 -0.60 -15.08 -9.95
N ARG A 136 -1.00 -15.70 -11.07
CA ARG A 136 -0.50 -17.02 -11.46
C ARG A 136 1.01 -17.00 -11.69
N GLU A 137 1.52 -16.01 -12.40
CA GLU A 137 2.96 -15.85 -12.66
C GLU A 137 3.76 -15.68 -11.37
N LEU A 138 3.27 -14.84 -10.44
CA LEU A 138 3.88 -14.68 -9.13
C LEU A 138 3.87 -15.99 -8.32
N ALA A 139 2.75 -16.73 -8.34
CA ALA A 139 2.67 -18.02 -7.66
C ALA A 139 3.68 -19.04 -8.21
N PHE A 140 3.87 -19.08 -9.53
CA PHE A 140 4.89 -19.93 -10.15
C PHE A 140 6.31 -19.51 -9.76
N GLN A 141 6.61 -18.21 -9.71
CA GLN A 141 7.92 -17.71 -9.28
C GLN A 141 8.22 -18.10 -7.83
N LEU A 142 7.23 -18.01 -6.93
CA LEU A 142 7.40 -18.41 -5.53
C LEU A 142 7.65 -19.92 -5.39
N GLN A 143 6.99 -20.75 -6.19
CA GLN A 143 7.24 -22.20 -6.22
C GLN A 143 8.68 -22.52 -6.69
N ASP A 144 9.19 -21.81 -7.69
CA ASP A 144 10.58 -21.96 -8.15
C ASP A 144 11.58 -21.56 -7.06
N VAL A 145 11.35 -20.43 -6.39
CA VAL A 145 12.18 -19.98 -5.25
C VAL A 145 12.17 -21.02 -4.13
N HIS A 146 11.01 -21.56 -3.79
CA HIS A 146 10.89 -22.63 -2.78
C HIS A 146 11.69 -23.87 -3.18
N GLY A 147 11.64 -24.30 -4.44
CA GLY A 147 12.43 -25.42 -4.95
C GLY A 147 13.94 -25.17 -4.89
N ARG A 148 14.38 -23.95 -5.19
CA ARG A 148 15.80 -23.56 -5.08
C ARG A 148 16.28 -23.51 -3.63
N LEU A 149 15.47 -23.00 -2.70
CA LEU A 149 15.81 -23.00 -1.28
C LEU A 149 15.85 -24.42 -0.70
N GLY A 150 14.96 -25.31 -1.12
CA GLY A 150 14.98 -26.73 -0.73
C GLY A 150 16.25 -27.45 -1.17
N SER A 151 16.79 -27.15 -2.36
CA SER A 151 18.05 -27.75 -2.82
C SER A 151 19.29 -27.23 -2.09
N ILE A 152 19.25 -25.99 -1.56
CA ILE A 152 20.31 -25.46 -0.68
C ILE A 152 20.29 -26.13 0.70
N SER A 153 19.11 -26.38 1.27
CA SER A 153 18.97 -27.17 2.52
C SER A 153 19.57 -28.57 2.37
N SER A 154 19.25 -29.26 1.25
CA SER A 154 19.79 -30.59 0.97
C SER A 154 21.32 -30.61 0.82
N LEU A 155 21.94 -29.52 0.36
CA LEU A 155 23.40 -29.39 0.30
C LEU A 155 24.06 -29.17 1.68
N ALA A 156 23.35 -28.55 2.63
CA ALA A 156 23.82 -28.41 4.01
C ALA A 156 23.86 -29.78 4.72
N ASP A 157 22.84 -30.62 4.45
CA ASP A 157 22.77 -31.99 4.97
C ASP A 157 23.88 -32.90 4.36
N ILE A 158 24.28 -32.66 3.10
CA ILE A 158 25.37 -33.42 2.43
C ILE A 158 26.77 -33.01 2.92
N LYS A 159 26.97 -31.76 3.35
CA LYS A 159 28.29 -31.27 3.82
C LYS A 159 28.59 -31.51 5.30
N GLY A 160 27.67 -32.14 6.06
CA GLY A 160 27.88 -32.41 7.49
C GLY A 160 28.10 -31.14 8.33
N LEU A 161 27.59 -30.00 7.87
CA LEU A 161 27.70 -28.70 8.54
C LEU A 161 26.51 -28.42 9.48
N ARG A 162 25.54 -29.35 9.58
CA ARG A 162 24.38 -29.25 10.46
C ARG A 162 24.09 -30.63 11.05
N ASP A 163 23.95 -30.72 12.37
CA ASP A 163 23.42 -31.91 13.03
C ASP A 163 21.94 -32.05 12.65
N ALA A 164 21.57 -33.23 12.14
CA ALA A 164 20.26 -33.49 11.53
C ALA A 164 19.06 -33.37 12.49
N ASP A 165 19.30 -33.11 13.78
CA ASP A 165 18.28 -32.98 14.84
C ASP A 165 18.08 -31.53 15.33
N GLU A 166 18.79 -30.55 14.78
CA GLU A 166 18.59 -29.15 15.20
C GLU A 166 17.41 -28.52 14.43
N PRO A 167 16.30 -28.18 15.10
CA PRO A 167 15.13 -27.61 14.42
C PRO A 167 15.50 -26.27 13.81
N VAL A 168 15.03 -26.04 12.57
CA VAL A 168 15.12 -24.73 11.93
C VAL A 168 14.40 -23.73 12.85
N PRO A 169 15.07 -22.65 13.33
CA PRO A 169 14.40 -21.65 14.16
C PRO A 169 13.19 -21.13 13.41
N SER A 170 12.00 -21.33 13.97
CA SER A 170 10.77 -20.80 13.39
C SER A 170 10.81 -19.28 13.50
N PHE A 171 10.98 -18.60 12.36
CA PHE A 171 10.89 -17.13 12.24
C PHE A 171 9.46 -16.58 12.52
N VAL A 172 8.55 -17.39 13.08
CA VAL A 172 7.11 -17.08 13.17
C VAL A 172 6.70 -16.63 14.58
N GLU A 173 7.57 -16.64 15.59
CA GLU A 173 7.15 -16.28 16.96
C GLU A 173 7.50 -14.86 17.45
N ASP A 174 8.36 -14.11 16.75
CA ASP A 174 8.86 -12.80 17.23
C ASP A 174 7.96 -11.58 16.91
N VAL A 175 6.66 -11.79 16.64
CA VAL A 175 5.70 -10.68 16.41
C VAL A 175 4.68 -10.54 17.56
N ALA A 176 4.77 -11.36 18.61
CA ALA A 176 3.77 -11.39 19.68
C ALA A 176 4.11 -10.64 20.98
N GLU A 177 5.27 -9.97 21.10
CA GLU A 177 5.67 -9.31 22.36
C GLU A 177 6.17 -7.87 22.16
N ASP A 178 5.30 -6.95 21.72
CA ASP A 178 5.54 -5.50 21.93
C ASP A 178 4.23 -4.69 22.09
N SER A 179 3.15 -5.32 22.58
CA SER A 179 1.86 -4.64 22.80
C SER A 179 1.41 -4.57 24.27
N ALA A 180 2.32 -4.81 25.22
CA ALA A 180 2.04 -4.63 26.64
C ALA A 180 2.99 -3.60 27.26
N GLY A 181 2.55 -2.34 27.27
CA GLY A 181 3.32 -1.29 27.93
C GLY A 181 2.81 0.13 27.71
N ASP A 182 1.56 0.42 28.05
CA ASP A 182 1.23 1.74 28.60
C ASP A 182 0.22 1.55 29.73
N GLY A 183 0.61 2.05 30.90
CA GLY A 183 -0.07 1.83 32.16
C GLY A 183 -1.37 2.62 32.26
N GLU A 184 -2.46 1.91 32.55
CA GLU A 184 -3.57 2.50 33.29
C GLU A 184 -3.15 2.59 34.77
N GLU A 185 -2.87 3.80 35.25
CA GLU A 185 -2.83 4.07 36.68
C GLU A 185 -4.23 3.85 37.28
N PRO A 186 -4.36 3.15 38.42
CA PRO A 186 -5.63 3.01 39.09
C PRO A 186 -5.98 4.32 39.80
N VAL A 187 -7.11 4.91 39.44
CA VAL A 187 -7.72 6.00 40.20
C VAL A 187 -8.22 5.42 41.53
N GLU A 188 -7.48 5.67 42.61
CA GLU A 188 -7.97 5.46 43.97
C GLU A 188 -9.14 6.41 44.22
N SER A 189 -10.37 5.86 44.22
CA SER A 189 -11.55 6.57 44.71
C SER A 189 -11.59 6.46 46.23
N ASP A 190 -10.94 7.40 46.91
CA ASP A 190 -11.07 7.55 48.35
C ASP A 190 -12.41 8.25 48.64
N ALA A 191 -13.30 7.51 49.31
CA ALA A 191 -14.55 8.03 49.82
C ALA A 191 -14.25 8.77 51.13
N SER A 192 -14.34 10.10 51.12
CA SER A 192 -14.55 10.89 52.33
C SER A 192 -15.84 11.72 52.20
N ASP A 193 -16.80 11.22 52.97
CA ASP A 193 -17.93 11.88 53.58
C ASP A 193 -17.62 13.31 54.05
N GLU A 194 -18.39 14.30 53.60
CA GLU A 194 -18.66 15.50 54.39
C GLU A 194 -20.04 16.09 54.05
N THR A 195 -21.00 15.75 54.90
CA THR A 195 -22.21 16.53 55.17
C THR A 195 -21.87 17.99 55.51
N VAL A 196 -22.43 18.97 54.79
CA VAL A 196 -22.75 20.28 55.37
C VAL A 196 -24.08 20.79 54.83
N GLU A 197 -25.02 20.94 55.76
CA GLU A 197 -26.29 21.64 55.66
C GLU A 197 -26.14 23.11 55.25
N SER A 198 -27.27 23.68 54.83
CA SER A 198 -27.70 25.07 55.08
C SER A 198 -27.56 26.11 53.95
N SER A 199 -28.74 26.51 53.49
CA SER A 199 -29.18 27.91 53.30
C SER A 199 -28.62 28.70 52.11
N ASN A 200 -29.46 28.93 51.09
CA ASN A 200 -30.33 30.12 51.02
C ASN A 200 -31.34 29.97 49.87
#